data_AF-A0A397SPS6-F1
#
_entry.id   AF-A0A397SPS6-F1
#
_cell.length_a   1.000
_cell.length_b   1.000
_cell.length_c   1.000
_cell.angle_alpha   90.00
_cell.angle_beta   90.00
_cell.angle_gamma   90.00
#
_symmetry.space_group_name_H-M   'P 1'
#
loop_
_entity.id
_entity.type
_entity.pdbx_description
1 polymer ?
#
loop_
_entity_poly.entity_id
_entity_poly.type
_entity_poly.pdbx_seq_one_letter_code
_entity_poly.pdbx_strand_id
1 'polypeptide(L)'
;MPRKTEITDKPGVSYFLTTPCDVWDPLEYYEEWYASKEPFNKAKIALAITRQLKWLENEGTEKEKKGAERMLKQYKESRGNTFRPCMEYVSALSQLGFKLPTGIRFEWRWNTFPLKSYHEPAEEAVKPDGSISNFLIKVDMEKKADMKEAEVSSRIREIQADKDLLMVRKRRKQNHQSDGYTTPSPLSPTLRNSPVELPKLTDNPFLEEEEDEEDDIIAINDIPCELSFEYEESDNDFFLGKTNVSQLFRKYQNESIRIAKNGGLLVESHVQEILSLSSILMLTPNSHSTTMIDLFGSPLLDQIHRKLMPIQQIVLEPKCELTFRKAIKMATNKSCDDATNWLCMQLANEKTLRDSSGFVILDCLRTLPMLKIRSEHSETTHITNYLDRIMRGFFNNPNQHVVQWPNTALEESKARKIEGRSKQPDFILSIIHQLQTKSVIFIGEVSPPSQKDNVYKNCNDLIRLGVFMKDSLDSAMDKGADIKIIGFQCIDFKLDYYIMDLTHGIYTMVHFGQVTFPASVKEMSAFVDEMETLLGIQEILYKSFNDLYAKLCIPSPPSNKATLKKDTLCTPKHVINEIIANSYAHQKNKQIYHLLRIIYYDALKKRMEDV
;
A
#
# COMPACT_ATOMS: atom_id res chain seq x y z
N MET A 1 31.34 -44.69 2.91
CA MET A 1 31.82 -43.40 3.44
C MET A 1 32.64 -42.74 2.36
N PRO A 2 32.33 -41.50 1.93
CA PRO A 2 33.12 -40.84 0.90
C PRO A 2 34.51 -40.50 1.46
N ARG A 3 35.54 -40.59 0.61
CA ARG A 3 36.95 -40.35 1.00
C ARG A 3 37.17 -38.84 1.24
N LYS A 4 38.15 -38.48 2.09
CA LYS A 4 38.55 -37.07 2.38
C LYS A 4 38.76 -36.20 1.13
N THR A 5 39.03 -36.81 -0.02
CA THR A 5 39.28 -36.17 -1.31
C THR A 5 38.03 -35.83 -2.13
N GLU A 6 36.82 -36.30 -1.78
CA GLU A 6 35.58 -36.02 -2.54
C GLU A 6 34.83 -34.77 -2.04
N ILE A 7 35.31 -34.10 -0.99
CA ILE A 7 34.61 -32.99 -0.32
C ILE A 7 35.37 -31.65 -0.43
N THR A 8 36.68 -31.69 -0.73
CA THR A 8 37.50 -30.48 -0.99
C THR A 8 37.04 -29.70 -2.22
N ASP A 9 36.24 -30.32 -3.10
CA ASP A 9 35.70 -29.70 -4.32
C ASP A 9 34.33 -29.05 -4.11
N LYS A 10 33.81 -29.01 -2.87
CA LYS A 10 32.55 -28.32 -2.57
C LYS A 10 32.80 -26.81 -2.39
N PRO A 11 31.97 -25.94 -2.98
CA PRO A 11 32.09 -24.49 -2.81
C PRO A 11 32.17 -24.09 -1.33
N GLY A 12 33.04 -23.15 -0.99
CA GLY A 12 33.24 -22.62 0.37
C GLY A 12 33.93 -23.56 1.37
N VAL A 13 34.23 -24.82 1.03
CA VAL A 13 34.98 -25.71 1.95
C VAL A 13 36.45 -25.30 2.06
N SER A 14 37.03 -24.74 0.98
CA SER A 14 38.38 -24.16 0.97
C SER A 14 38.57 -23.19 2.11
N TYR A 15 37.64 -22.24 2.27
CA TYR A 15 37.66 -21.23 3.33
C TYR A 15 37.93 -21.82 4.70
N PHE A 16 37.17 -22.85 5.10
CA PHE A 16 37.34 -23.43 6.44
C PHE A 16 38.63 -24.22 6.60
N LEU A 17 39.21 -24.75 5.51
CA LEU A 17 40.46 -25.50 5.56
C LEU A 17 41.69 -24.59 5.51
N THR A 18 41.60 -23.44 4.85
CA THR A 18 42.73 -22.51 4.64
C THR A 18 42.74 -21.36 5.64
N THR A 19 41.59 -21.01 6.22
CA THR A 19 41.45 -19.94 7.20
C THR A 19 41.58 -20.51 8.62
N PRO A 20 42.40 -19.91 9.51
CA PRO A 20 42.48 -20.34 10.90
C PRO A 20 41.11 -20.28 11.60
N CYS A 21 40.76 -21.32 12.36
CA CYS A 21 39.40 -21.48 12.92
C CYS A 21 39.01 -20.40 13.94
N ASP A 22 39.98 -19.70 14.52
CA ASP A 22 39.78 -18.59 15.43
C ASP A 22 39.32 -17.31 14.72
N VAL A 23 39.56 -17.19 13.41
CA VAL A 23 39.17 -16.04 12.58
C VAL A 23 38.09 -16.36 11.54
N TRP A 24 37.50 -17.57 11.56
CA TRP A 24 36.37 -17.88 10.69
C TRP A 24 35.26 -16.85 10.82
N ASP A 25 34.97 -16.21 9.70
CA ASP A 25 34.03 -15.14 9.53
C ASP A 25 33.06 -15.49 8.38
N PRO A 26 31.75 -15.36 8.63
CA PRO A 26 30.78 -15.73 7.62
C PRO A 26 30.67 -14.80 6.41
N LEU A 27 31.11 -13.55 6.55
CA LEU A 27 31.20 -12.60 5.45
C LEU A 27 32.36 -12.98 4.52
N GLU A 28 33.53 -13.31 5.06
CA GLU A 28 34.63 -13.85 4.25
C GLU A 28 34.28 -15.18 3.57
N TYR A 29 33.55 -16.08 4.27
CA TYR A 29 33.03 -17.31 3.64
C TYR A 29 32.12 -17.00 2.46
N TYR A 30 31.27 -15.96 2.59
CA TYR A 30 30.39 -15.54 1.51
C TYR A 30 31.17 -15.03 0.30
N GLU A 31 32.23 -14.25 0.51
CA GLU A 31 33.10 -13.76 -0.57
C GLU A 31 33.80 -14.92 -1.30
N GLU A 32 34.29 -15.92 -0.56
CA GLU A 32 34.86 -17.14 -1.15
C GLU A 32 33.81 -17.95 -1.93
N TRP A 33 32.59 -18.10 -1.40
CA TRP A 33 31.51 -18.78 -2.10
C TRP A 33 31.10 -18.02 -3.37
N TYR A 34 31.02 -16.69 -3.31
CA TYR A 34 30.70 -15.86 -4.46
C TYR A 34 31.78 -15.96 -5.54
N ALA A 35 33.06 -15.98 -5.15
CA ALA A 35 34.19 -16.18 -6.06
C ALA A 35 34.13 -17.53 -6.81
N SER A 36 33.43 -18.54 -6.26
CA SER A 36 33.21 -19.84 -6.92
C SER A 36 32.20 -19.82 -8.07
N LYS A 37 31.52 -18.69 -8.33
CA LYS A 37 30.52 -18.47 -9.41
C LYS A 37 29.26 -19.36 -9.34
N GLU A 38 28.94 -19.90 -8.18
CA GLU A 38 27.73 -20.71 -7.96
C GLU A 38 26.45 -19.86 -7.76
N PRO A 39 25.24 -20.38 -8.09
CA PRO A 39 23.99 -19.62 -8.05
C PRO A 39 23.66 -19.07 -6.66
N PHE A 40 23.36 -17.77 -6.61
CA PHE A 40 23.07 -17.05 -5.38
C PHE A 40 21.65 -17.37 -4.86
N ASN A 41 21.57 -18.22 -3.83
CA ASN A 41 20.35 -18.45 -3.06
C ASN A 41 20.65 -18.42 -1.56
N LYS A 42 20.15 -17.39 -0.88
CA LYS A 42 20.43 -17.09 0.53
C LYS A 42 20.09 -18.27 1.47
N ALA A 43 18.98 -18.96 1.22
CA ALA A 43 18.58 -20.13 2.02
C ALA A 43 19.51 -21.33 1.77
N LYS A 44 19.99 -21.51 0.52
CA LYS A 44 20.97 -22.55 0.19
C LYS A 44 22.34 -22.28 0.82
N ILE A 45 22.82 -21.03 0.84
CA ILE A 45 24.13 -20.68 1.42
C ILE A 45 24.12 -20.88 2.94
N ALA A 46 23.09 -20.37 3.64
CA ALA A 46 22.96 -20.57 5.08
C ALA A 46 22.87 -22.07 5.46
N LEU A 47 22.14 -22.84 4.65
CA LEU A 47 22.05 -24.30 4.82
C LEU A 47 23.38 -24.99 4.51
N ALA A 48 24.15 -24.51 3.53
CA ALA A 48 25.47 -25.03 3.17
C ALA A 48 26.49 -24.78 4.28
N ILE A 49 26.59 -23.55 4.80
CA ILE A 49 27.44 -23.20 5.95
C ILE A 49 27.09 -24.10 7.14
N THR A 50 25.81 -24.21 7.47
CA THR A 50 25.36 -25.04 8.61
C THR A 50 25.74 -26.51 8.42
N ARG A 51 25.62 -27.05 7.20
CA ARG A 51 26.00 -28.44 6.89
C ARG A 51 27.52 -28.64 6.97
N GLN A 52 28.31 -27.69 6.51
CA GLN A 52 29.77 -27.76 6.53
C GLN A 52 30.32 -27.60 7.95
N LEU A 53 29.79 -26.69 8.75
CA LEU A 53 30.17 -26.56 10.17
C LEU A 53 29.80 -27.80 10.98
N LYS A 54 28.61 -28.38 10.77
CA LYS A 54 28.23 -29.67 11.38
C LYS A 54 29.12 -30.82 10.93
N TRP A 55 29.63 -30.78 9.70
CA TRP A 55 30.59 -31.77 9.24
C TRP A 55 31.94 -31.59 9.96
N LEU A 56 32.44 -30.36 10.08
CA LEU A 56 33.68 -30.05 10.82
C LEU A 56 33.59 -30.39 12.31
N GLU A 57 32.41 -30.24 12.93
CA GLU A 57 32.13 -30.66 14.31
C GLU A 57 32.31 -32.18 14.51
N ASN A 58 32.06 -32.98 13.46
CA ASN A 58 32.18 -34.44 13.52
C ASN A 58 33.56 -34.95 13.06
N GLU A 59 34.07 -34.40 11.95
CA GLU A 59 35.20 -34.95 11.18
C GLU A 59 36.46 -34.05 11.19
N GLY A 60 36.35 -32.84 11.74
CA GLY A 60 37.46 -31.89 11.83
C GLY A 60 38.51 -32.27 12.88
N THR A 61 39.64 -31.58 12.86
CA THR A 61 40.61 -31.62 13.97
C THR A 61 40.00 -31.04 15.25
N GLU A 62 40.55 -31.37 16.42
CA GLU A 62 40.02 -30.85 17.70
C GLU A 62 39.97 -29.31 17.79
N LYS A 63 40.81 -28.60 17.02
CA LYS A 63 40.72 -27.14 16.90
C LYS A 63 39.56 -26.71 16.01
N GLU A 64 39.41 -27.33 14.84
CA GLU A 64 38.31 -27.04 13.90
C GLU A 64 36.94 -27.38 14.50
N LYS A 65 36.84 -28.47 15.27
CA LYS A 65 35.62 -28.84 16.01
C LYS A 65 35.21 -27.74 16.98
N LYS A 66 36.13 -27.28 17.83
CA LYS A 66 35.87 -26.16 18.76
C LYS A 66 35.52 -24.87 18.04
N GLY A 67 36.15 -24.58 16.90
CA GLY A 67 35.82 -23.45 16.04
C GLY A 67 34.40 -23.54 15.44
N ALA A 68 34.04 -24.72 14.94
CA ALA A 68 32.73 -25.00 14.37
C ALA A 68 31.61 -24.93 15.42
N GLU A 69 31.82 -25.51 16.61
CA GLU A 69 30.91 -25.42 17.75
C GLU A 69 30.65 -23.95 18.16
N ARG A 70 31.72 -23.15 18.25
CA ARG A 70 31.64 -21.71 18.56
C ARG A 70 30.80 -20.96 17.53
N MET A 71 31.07 -21.17 16.24
CA MET A 71 30.32 -20.55 15.14
C MET A 71 28.85 -20.98 15.11
N LEU A 72 28.56 -22.28 15.30
CA LEU A 72 27.20 -22.81 15.37
C LEU A 72 26.43 -22.27 16.58
N LYS A 73 27.11 -22.09 17.71
CA LYS A 73 26.52 -21.49 18.92
C LYS A 73 26.19 -20.01 18.70
N GLN A 74 27.11 -19.23 18.13
CA GLN A 74 26.86 -17.83 17.74
C GLN A 74 25.69 -17.72 16.74
N TYR A 75 25.59 -18.65 15.80
CA TYR A 75 24.49 -18.72 14.83
C TYR A 75 23.12 -19.03 15.49
N LYS A 76 23.09 -19.91 16.49
CA LYS A 76 21.86 -20.24 17.23
C LYS A 76 21.42 -19.12 18.18
N GLU A 77 22.37 -18.48 18.87
CA GLU A 77 22.11 -17.42 19.87
C GLU A 77 21.65 -16.10 19.22
N SER A 78 22.06 -15.84 17.98
CA SER A 78 21.64 -14.67 17.20
C SER A 78 20.22 -14.76 16.59
N ARG A 79 19.45 -15.82 16.89
CA ARG A 79 18.11 -16.12 16.32
C ARG A 79 18.03 -15.96 14.78
N GLY A 80 19.13 -16.17 14.04
CA GLY A 80 19.19 -16.01 12.59
C GLY A 80 18.89 -14.60 12.04
N ASN A 81 18.72 -13.58 12.91
CA ASN A 81 18.22 -12.26 12.51
C ASN A 81 19.31 -11.19 12.38
N THR A 82 20.52 -11.38 12.92
CA THR A 82 21.64 -10.42 12.74
C THR A 82 22.50 -10.75 11.52
N PHE A 83 22.50 -12.01 11.10
CA PHE A 83 23.24 -12.47 9.92
C PHE A 83 22.57 -12.07 8.61
N ARG A 84 21.23 -11.97 8.63
CA ARG A 84 20.43 -11.58 7.47
C ARG A 84 20.73 -10.12 7.05
N PRO A 85 20.82 -9.13 7.96
CA PRO A 85 21.34 -7.80 7.67
C PRO A 85 22.80 -7.78 7.17
N CYS A 86 23.72 -8.55 7.75
CA CYS A 86 25.12 -8.57 7.29
C CYS A 86 25.25 -9.14 5.87
N MET A 87 24.53 -10.22 5.56
CA MET A 87 24.51 -10.79 4.21
C MET A 87 23.74 -9.93 3.21
N GLU A 88 22.77 -9.12 3.67
CA GLU A 88 22.09 -8.09 2.87
C GLU A 88 23.04 -6.91 2.56
N TYR A 89 23.83 -6.45 3.54
CA TYR A 89 24.84 -5.40 3.40
C TYR A 89 25.94 -5.79 2.39
N VAL A 90 26.47 -7.00 2.49
CA VAL A 90 27.58 -7.45 1.64
C VAL A 90 27.10 -7.80 0.23
N SER A 91 25.92 -8.40 0.11
CA SER A 91 25.29 -8.64 -1.20
C SER A 91 25.01 -7.34 -1.95
N ALA A 92 24.66 -6.25 -1.24
CA ALA A 92 24.45 -4.94 -1.85
C ALA A 92 25.78 -4.29 -2.30
N LEU A 93 26.82 -4.37 -1.48
CA LEU A 93 28.14 -3.81 -1.82
C LEU A 93 28.84 -4.56 -2.96
N SER A 94 28.69 -5.87 -3.02
CA SER A 94 29.22 -6.69 -4.12
C SER A 94 28.52 -6.43 -5.45
N GLN A 95 27.22 -6.10 -5.44
CA GLN A 95 26.47 -5.73 -6.64
C GLN A 95 26.85 -4.33 -7.14
N LEU A 96 27.39 -3.49 -6.26
CA LEU A 96 27.82 -2.12 -6.55
C LEU A 96 29.32 -1.99 -6.86
N GLY A 97 30.07 -3.10 -6.88
CA GLY A 97 31.48 -3.11 -7.33
C GLY A 97 32.49 -2.48 -6.36
N PHE A 98 32.14 -2.23 -5.11
CA PHE A 98 33.06 -1.63 -4.12
C PHE A 98 33.95 -2.68 -3.45
N LYS A 99 35.27 -2.41 -3.35
CA LYS A 99 36.19 -3.14 -2.47
C LYS A 99 36.20 -2.50 -1.08
N LEU A 100 35.95 -3.27 -0.03
CA LEU A 100 35.97 -2.81 1.37
C LEU A 100 37.42 -2.65 1.89
N PRO A 101 37.71 -1.65 2.74
CA PRO A 101 38.95 -1.60 3.52
C PRO A 101 38.90 -2.61 4.68
N THR A 102 39.96 -3.41 4.83
CA THR A 102 40.11 -4.38 5.91
C THR A 102 40.34 -3.69 7.26
N GLY A 103 39.51 -4.03 8.26
CA GLY A 103 39.79 -3.78 9.67
C GLY A 103 38.73 -3.00 10.44
N ILE A 104 37.64 -3.67 10.85
CA ILE A 104 36.81 -3.23 11.99
C ILE A 104 36.51 -4.46 12.86
N ARG A 105 36.94 -4.42 14.11
CA ARG A 105 36.69 -5.44 15.14
C ARG A 105 35.63 -4.87 16.11
N PHE A 106 34.45 -5.49 16.20
CA PHE A 106 33.39 -5.05 17.12
C PHE A 106 33.61 -5.63 18.53
N GLU A 107 33.76 -4.75 19.54
CA GLU A 107 33.66 -5.11 20.96
C GLU A 107 32.22 -4.99 21.46
N TRP A 108 31.77 -5.98 22.23
CA TRP A 108 30.41 -6.09 22.76
C TRP A 108 30.30 -5.49 24.17
N ARG A 109 29.34 -4.58 24.41
CA ARG A 109 28.88 -4.22 25.77
C ARG A 109 27.47 -4.75 26.03
N TRP A 110 27.34 -5.52 27.10
CA TRP A 110 26.09 -6.04 27.64
C TRP A 110 25.31 -4.93 28.37
N ASN A 111 24.02 -4.77 28.08
CA ASN A 111 23.07 -4.18 29.02
C ASN A 111 21.94 -5.18 29.27
N THR A 112 21.89 -5.62 30.52
CA THR A 112 20.96 -6.60 31.10
C THR A 112 19.53 -6.08 31.21
N PHE A 113 18.56 -6.96 30.92
CA PHE A 113 17.12 -6.81 31.18
C PHE A 113 16.80 -6.80 32.69
N PRO A 114 15.60 -6.33 33.10
CA PRO A 114 15.27 -5.99 34.47
C PRO A 114 14.71 -7.19 35.26
N LEU A 115 15.03 -7.24 36.55
CA LEU A 115 14.38 -8.14 37.51
C LEU A 115 13.55 -7.32 38.50
N LYS A 116 12.25 -7.64 38.57
CA LYS A 116 11.34 -7.20 39.64
C LYS A 116 11.76 -7.85 40.96
N SER A 117 11.75 -7.10 42.06
CA SER A 117 10.74 -7.22 43.15
C SER A 117 11.24 -6.78 44.55
N TYR A 118 10.29 -6.23 45.31
CA TYR A 118 10.13 -6.15 46.77
C TYR A 118 10.78 -5.05 47.65
N HIS A 119 9.84 -4.45 48.40
CA HIS A 119 9.87 -3.85 49.73
C HIS A 119 10.20 -2.36 49.97
N GLU A 120 9.45 -1.85 50.95
CA GLU A 120 9.07 -0.49 51.31
C GLU A 120 9.96 0.02 52.48
N PRO A 121 9.67 1.15 53.17
CA PRO A 121 10.53 2.33 53.23
C PRO A 121 11.25 2.53 54.58
N ALA A 122 12.22 3.45 54.64
CA ALA A 122 12.69 4.02 55.90
C ALA A 122 13.03 5.51 55.77
N GLU A 123 12.42 6.29 56.66
CA GLU A 123 12.67 7.70 56.96
C GLU A 123 14.04 7.91 57.63
N GLU A 124 14.64 9.09 57.45
CA GLU A 124 14.95 10.09 58.50
C GLU A 124 16.17 10.99 58.24
N ALA A 125 15.99 12.24 58.67
CA ALA A 125 16.95 13.16 59.29
C ALA A 125 17.74 14.18 58.45
N VAL A 126 17.82 15.38 59.05
CA VAL A 126 18.06 16.72 58.50
C VAL A 126 19.41 17.26 58.98
N LYS A 127 20.25 17.73 58.02
CA LYS A 127 21.23 18.87 58.00
C LYS A 127 22.39 18.91 59.06
N PRO A 128 23.38 19.85 59.05
CA PRO A 128 23.68 20.99 58.14
C PRO A 128 25.17 21.25 57.79
N ASP A 129 25.44 21.76 56.58
CA ASP A 129 26.35 22.88 56.27
C ASP A 129 26.05 23.30 54.81
N GLY A 130 26.23 24.50 54.29
CA GLY A 130 26.90 25.71 54.74
C GLY A 130 27.36 26.44 53.48
N SER A 131 26.47 27.05 52.69
CA SER A 131 26.85 28.09 51.71
C SER A 131 25.62 28.81 51.12
N ILE A 132 25.51 30.11 51.42
CA ILE A 132 24.57 31.07 50.83
C ILE A 132 24.91 31.37 49.35
N SER A 133 26.00 30.81 48.81
CA SER A 133 26.42 31.02 47.41
C SER A 133 25.55 30.30 46.37
N ASN A 134 24.84 29.23 46.75
CA ASN A 134 24.08 28.41 45.79
C ASN A 134 22.69 28.96 45.45
N PHE A 135 22.16 29.89 46.25
CA PHE A 135 20.81 30.43 46.03
C PHE A 135 20.80 31.58 45.01
N LEU A 136 21.84 32.43 45.01
CA LEU A 136 21.94 33.55 44.06
C LEU A 136 22.31 33.08 42.63
N ILE A 137 23.07 32.00 42.51
CA ILE A 137 23.40 31.40 41.20
C ILE A 137 22.17 30.75 40.57
N LYS A 138 21.28 30.15 41.38
CA LYS A 138 20.09 29.45 40.89
C LYS A 138 19.03 30.42 40.34
N VAL A 139 18.84 31.56 40.99
CA VAL A 139 17.88 32.60 40.55
C VAL A 139 18.35 33.32 39.27
N ASP A 140 19.66 33.48 39.07
CA ASP A 140 20.20 34.11 37.85
C ASP A 140 20.20 33.15 36.64
N MET A 141 20.28 31.83 36.88
CA MET A 141 20.12 30.82 35.84
C MET A 141 18.66 30.64 35.41
N GLU A 142 17.70 30.68 36.35
CA GLU A 142 16.26 30.58 36.04
C GLU A 142 15.79 31.79 35.21
N LYS A 143 16.21 33.02 35.56
CA LYS A 143 15.90 34.21 34.72
C LYS A 143 16.52 34.16 33.32
N LYS A 144 17.71 33.58 33.17
CA LYS A 144 18.35 33.41 31.84
C LYS A 144 17.70 32.29 31.02
N ALA A 145 17.11 31.28 31.67
CA ALA A 145 16.35 30.23 31.01
C ALA A 145 15.01 30.77 30.48
N ASP A 146 14.25 31.50 31.31
CA ASP A 146 12.96 32.09 30.93
C ASP A 146 13.09 33.11 29.79
N MET A 147 14.19 33.89 29.79
CA MET A 147 14.45 34.88 28.75
C MET A 147 14.83 34.21 27.41
N LYS A 148 15.55 33.07 27.45
CA LYS A 148 15.84 32.25 26.26
C LYS A 148 14.60 31.53 25.74
N GLU A 149 13.71 31.05 26.61
CA GLU A 149 12.47 30.38 26.22
C GLU A 149 11.48 31.34 25.55
N ALA A 150 11.41 32.60 26.03
CA ALA A 150 10.64 33.66 25.40
C ALA A 150 11.19 34.05 24.02
N GLU A 151 12.51 34.09 23.85
CA GLU A 151 13.16 34.39 22.57
C GLU A 151 12.94 33.26 21.54
N VAL A 152 13.06 32.01 21.97
CA VAL A 152 12.76 30.81 21.15
C VAL A 152 11.28 30.81 20.73
N SER A 153 10.36 31.11 21.65
CA SER A 153 8.93 31.19 21.36
C SER A 153 8.54 32.34 20.43
N SER A 154 9.34 33.41 20.37
CA SER A 154 9.15 34.49 19.40
C SER A 154 9.61 34.06 18.00
N ARG A 155 10.79 33.42 17.90
CA ARG A 155 11.32 32.90 16.64
C ARG A 155 10.45 31.81 16.02
N ILE A 156 9.86 30.93 16.83
CA ILE A 156 8.91 29.92 16.36
C ILE A 156 7.68 30.57 15.70
N ARG A 157 7.20 31.70 16.25
CA ARG A 157 6.03 32.42 15.69
C ARG A 157 6.36 33.13 14.37
N GLU A 158 7.55 33.70 14.23
CA GLU A 158 8.00 34.28 12.95
C GLU A 158 8.18 33.21 11.87
N ILE A 159 8.81 32.07 12.20
CA ILE A 159 8.99 30.94 11.26
C ILE A 159 7.63 30.40 10.79
N GLN A 160 6.64 30.32 11.69
CA GLN A 160 5.30 29.86 11.34
C GLN A 160 4.58 30.84 10.39
N ALA A 161 4.75 32.15 10.59
CA ALA A 161 4.17 33.18 9.74
C ALA A 161 4.79 33.19 8.32
N ASP A 162 6.11 32.98 8.21
CA ASP A 162 6.79 32.89 6.91
C ASP A 162 6.41 31.62 6.15
N LYS A 163 6.19 30.50 6.86
CA LYS A 163 5.72 29.24 6.27
C LYS A 163 4.30 29.38 5.69
N ASP A 164 3.42 30.09 6.38
CA ASP A 164 2.07 30.40 5.90
C ASP A 164 2.10 31.32 4.67
N LEU A 165 3.00 32.31 4.64
CA LEU A 165 3.17 33.20 3.49
C LEU A 165 3.71 32.46 2.25
N LEU A 166 4.62 31.49 2.45
CA LEU A 166 5.17 30.65 1.39
C LEU A 166 4.10 29.69 0.81
N MET A 167 3.24 29.12 1.66
CA MET A 167 2.12 28.28 1.23
C MET A 167 1.07 29.06 0.43
N VAL A 168 0.77 30.30 0.81
CA VAL A 168 -0.13 31.18 0.04
C VAL A 168 0.47 31.53 -1.34
N ARG A 169 1.80 31.70 -1.43
CA ARG A 169 2.51 31.92 -2.71
C ARG A 169 2.53 30.67 -3.60
N LYS A 170 2.67 29.45 -3.04
CA LYS A 170 2.54 28.19 -3.80
C LYS A 170 1.12 28.00 -4.36
N ARG A 171 0.08 28.28 -3.57
CA ARG A 171 -1.34 28.19 -4.02
C ARG A 171 -1.69 29.12 -5.18
N ARG A 172 -1.03 30.28 -5.30
CA ARG A 172 -1.26 31.20 -6.43
C ARG A 172 -0.63 30.75 -7.75
N LYS A 173 0.31 29.78 -7.75
CA LYS A 173 0.94 29.24 -8.97
C LYS A 173 0.31 27.95 -9.52
N GLN A 174 -0.55 27.27 -8.76
CA GLN A 174 -1.20 26.00 -9.16
C GLN A 174 -2.68 26.14 -9.55
N ASN A 175 -3.29 27.32 -9.42
CA ASN A 175 -4.67 27.54 -9.88
C ASN A 175 -4.72 27.84 -11.37
N HIS A 176 -4.29 26.93 -12.24
CA HIS A 176 -4.81 26.78 -13.61
C HIS A 176 -4.85 25.28 -13.92
N GLN A 177 -6.09 24.76 -14.05
CA GLN A 177 -6.52 23.39 -14.37
C GLN A 177 -6.44 22.35 -13.23
N SER A 178 -7.56 22.20 -12.53
CA SER A 178 -7.86 21.07 -11.63
C SER A 178 -9.18 20.46 -12.14
N ASP A 179 -9.09 19.35 -12.86
CA ASP A 179 -10.26 18.54 -13.21
C ASP A 179 -10.53 17.61 -12.02
N GLY A 180 -11.71 17.73 -11.40
CA GLY A 180 -12.00 17.32 -10.01
C GLY A 180 -11.97 15.82 -9.64
N TYR A 181 -11.27 14.96 -10.38
CA TYR A 181 -11.15 13.52 -10.13
C TYR A 181 -9.86 13.19 -9.34
N THR A 182 -9.90 12.18 -8.46
CA THR A 182 -8.71 11.66 -7.75
C THR A 182 -8.03 10.49 -8.45
N THR A 183 -8.62 9.97 -9.52
CA THR A 183 -7.95 8.99 -10.36
C THR A 183 -6.66 9.61 -10.90
N PRO A 184 -5.48 8.97 -10.73
CA PRO A 184 -4.24 9.46 -11.30
C PRO A 184 -4.41 9.70 -12.81
N SER A 185 -4.21 10.95 -13.24
CA SER A 185 -4.28 11.34 -14.64
C SER A 185 -2.87 11.28 -15.26
N PRO A 186 -2.71 10.86 -16.52
CA PRO A 186 -1.40 10.76 -17.18
C PRO A 186 -0.68 12.10 -17.39
N LEU A 187 -1.28 13.24 -17.04
CA LEU A 187 -0.69 14.57 -17.18
C LEU A 187 -0.02 15.03 -15.88
N SER A 188 1.23 14.61 -15.64
CA SER A 188 2.16 15.33 -14.75
C SER A 188 3.10 16.22 -15.59
N PRO A 189 3.39 17.46 -15.16
CA PRO A 189 4.14 18.40 -15.97
C PRO A 189 5.62 18.01 -16.07
N THR A 190 6.12 18.06 -17.30
CA THR A 190 7.53 17.95 -17.69
C THR A 190 8.41 18.88 -16.84
N LEU A 191 9.47 18.31 -16.22
CA LEU A 191 10.52 19.07 -15.53
C LEU A 191 11.11 20.14 -16.46
N ARG A 192 11.03 21.41 -16.05
CA ARG A 192 11.80 22.51 -16.68
C ARG A 192 13.10 22.74 -15.90
N ASN A 193 14.21 22.51 -16.58
CA ASN A 193 15.54 22.99 -16.20
C ASN A 193 15.60 24.52 -16.28
N SER A 194 15.97 25.21 -15.19
CA SER A 194 16.63 26.53 -15.27
C SER A 194 17.36 26.86 -13.94
N PRO A 195 18.59 27.40 -13.98
CA PRO A 195 19.44 27.60 -12.80
C PRO A 195 19.25 29.00 -12.21
N VAL A 196 18.86 29.06 -10.93
CA VAL A 196 19.02 30.27 -10.11
C VAL A 196 19.49 29.84 -8.73
N GLU A 197 20.78 30.05 -8.44
CA GLU A 197 21.37 29.89 -7.11
C GLU A 197 20.94 31.04 -6.19
N LEU A 198 20.39 30.72 -5.01
CA LEU A 198 20.36 31.60 -3.85
C LEU A 198 20.55 30.77 -2.56
N PRO A 199 21.09 31.38 -1.48
CA PRO A 199 22.09 30.76 -0.62
C PRO A 199 21.52 29.88 0.50
N LYS A 200 22.25 28.79 0.79
CA LYS A 200 21.99 27.85 1.88
C LYS A 200 22.25 28.51 3.24
N LEU A 201 21.24 28.56 4.10
CA LEU A 201 21.39 28.69 5.54
C LEU A 201 20.83 27.41 6.18
N THR A 202 21.70 26.46 6.44
CA THR A 202 21.44 25.29 7.28
C THR A 202 21.68 25.67 8.74
N ASP A 203 20.76 25.31 9.63
CA ASP A 203 21.04 24.80 10.98
C ASP A 203 19.73 24.67 11.78
N ASN A 204 19.07 23.51 11.68
CA ASN A 204 18.11 23.07 12.70
C ASN A 204 18.07 21.52 12.76
N PRO A 205 18.54 20.88 13.83
CA PRO A 205 18.79 19.42 13.88
C PRO A 205 17.55 18.56 14.20
N PHE A 206 16.32 19.06 13.99
CA PHE A 206 15.07 18.36 14.30
C PHE A 206 14.04 18.35 13.16
N LEU A 207 14.46 18.63 11.94
CA LEU A 207 13.66 18.38 10.76
C LEU A 207 14.38 17.31 9.94
N GLU A 208 13.74 16.16 9.80
CA GLU A 208 13.99 15.27 8.67
C GLU A 208 13.60 16.07 7.42
N GLU A 209 14.60 16.71 6.81
CA GLU A 209 14.52 17.06 5.40
C GLU A 209 14.50 15.72 4.66
N GLU A 210 13.31 15.24 4.31
CA GLU A 210 13.16 14.27 3.22
C GLU A 210 13.68 14.97 1.96
N GLU A 211 14.99 14.86 1.73
CA GLU A 211 15.58 15.09 0.43
C GLU A 211 14.85 14.17 -0.55
N ASP A 212 14.29 14.75 -1.61
CA ASP A 212 13.66 14.05 -2.73
C ASP A 212 14.64 12.99 -3.28
N GLU A 213 14.58 11.76 -2.76
CA GLU A 213 15.31 10.61 -3.31
C GLU A 213 14.58 10.20 -4.60
N GLU A 214 15.29 10.27 -5.73
CA GLU A 214 14.81 9.85 -7.05
C GLU A 214 14.20 8.44 -6.96
N ASP A 215 12.86 8.36 -7.05
CA ASP A 215 12.15 7.09 -7.18
C ASP A 215 12.70 6.36 -8.42
N ASP A 216 13.38 5.23 -8.22
CA ASP A 216 13.79 4.34 -9.32
C ASP A 216 12.54 4.04 -10.19
N ILE A 217 12.52 4.59 -11.40
CA ILE A 217 11.40 4.48 -12.34
C ILE A 217 11.20 3.00 -12.71
N ILE A 218 10.16 2.36 -12.15
CA ILE A 218 9.83 0.96 -12.47
C ILE A 218 9.11 0.92 -13.82
N ALA A 219 9.87 0.55 -14.85
CA ALA A 219 9.40 0.41 -16.22
C ALA A 219 9.15 -1.07 -16.59
N ILE A 220 7.95 -1.38 -17.05
CA ILE A 220 7.59 -2.71 -17.55
C ILE A 220 8.08 -2.88 -18.98
N ASN A 221 9.16 -3.63 -19.19
CA ASN A 221 9.73 -3.88 -20.52
C ASN A 221 9.89 -5.37 -20.86
N ASP A 222 9.74 -6.28 -19.89
CA ASP A 222 9.88 -7.74 -20.08
C ASP A 222 8.57 -8.41 -20.54
N ILE A 223 8.03 -7.95 -21.67
CA ILE A 223 6.85 -8.56 -22.33
C ILE A 223 7.30 -9.67 -23.28
N PRO A 224 6.64 -10.85 -23.31
CA PRO A 224 7.02 -11.92 -24.23
C PRO A 224 7.09 -11.43 -25.68
N CYS A 225 8.17 -11.76 -26.38
CA CYS A 225 8.39 -11.33 -27.76
C CYS A 225 7.22 -11.70 -28.68
N GLU A 226 6.61 -12.87 -28.44
CA GLU A 226 5.51 -13.45 -29.23
C GLU A 226 4.12 -12.93 -28.85
N LEU A 227 3.98 -12.17 -27.76
CA LEU A 227 2.68 -11.66 -27.36
C LEU A 227 2.16 -10.67 -28.41
N SER A 228 1.00 -11.00 -28.98
CA SER A 228 0.24 -10.14 -29.88
C SER A 228 -1.24 -10.51 -29.82
N PHE A 229 -2.10 -9.54 -30.13
CA PHE A 229 -3.54 -9.73 -30.20
C PHE A 229 -3.99 -9.71 -31.66
N GLU A 230 -4.62 -10.77 -32.12
CA GLU A 230 -5.05 -10.93 -33.51
C GLU A 230 -6.11 -9.90 -33.90
N TYR A 231 -6.01 -9.34 -35.10
CA TYR A 231 -6.95 -8.33 -35.60
C TYR A 231 -8.23 -8.92 -36.18
N GLU A 232 -8.35 -10.25 -36.20
CA GLU A 232 -9.47 -10.95 -36.81
C GLU A 232 -10.79 -10.57 -36.14
N GLU A 233 -11.83 -10.42 -36.94
CA GLU A 233 -13.17 -10.20 -36.45
C GLU A 233 -13.75 -11.50 -35.91
N SER A 234 -14.47 -11.40 -34.80
CA SER A 234 -15.16 -12.52 -34.18
C SER A 234 -16.65 -12.25 -34.11
N ASP A 235 -17.47 -13.30 -34.20
CA ASP A 235 -18.92 -13.20 -33.97
C ASP A 235 -19.27 -12.63 -32.58
N ASN A 236 -18.33 -12.71 -31.64
CA ASN A 236 -18.48 -12.19 -30.29
C ASN A 236 -17.96 -10.75 -30.14
N ASP A 237 -17.57 -10.07 -31.22
CA ASP A 237 -17.04 -8.70 -31.14
C ASP A 237 -18.13 -7.69 -30.72
N PHE A 238 -17.70 -6.69 -29.94
CA PHE A 238 -18.55 -5.62 -29.48
C PHE A 238 -18.65 -4.52 -30.53
N PHE A 239 -19.86 -4.32 -31.07
CA PHE A 239 -20.14 -3.24 -32.00
C PHE A 239 -20.89 -2.08 -31.35
N LEU A 240 -20.49 -0.86 -31.70
CA LEU A 240 -21.22 0.37 -31.43
C LEU A 240 -21.55 1.06 -32.76
N GLY A 241 -22.79 0.90 -33.21
CA GLY A 241 -23.17 1.29 -34.57
C GLY A 241 -22.39 0.45 -35.59
N LYS A 242 -21.54 1.11 -36.38
CA LYS A 242 -20.68 0.44 -37.38
C LYS A 242 -19.25 0.19 -36.89
N THR A 243 -18.91 0.65 -35.69
CA THR A 243 -17.55 0.58 -35.16
C THR A 243 -17.35 -0.69 -34.35
N ASN A 244 -16.36 -1.50 -34.72
CA ASN A 244 -15.92 -2.66 -33.96
C ASN A 244 -15.02 -2.21 -32.80
N VAL A 245 -15.59 -2.12 -31.60
CA VAL A 245 -14.89 -1.70 -30.38
C VAL A 245 -13.89 -2.76 -29.95
N SER A 246 -14.20 -4.05 -30.10
CA SER A 246 -13.27 -5.13 -29.78
C SER A 246 -11.99 -5.07 -30.61
N GLN A 247 -12.12 -4.80 -31.92
CA GLN A 247 -10.96 -4.63 -32.79
C GLN A 247 -10.11 -3.41 -32.41
N LEU A 248 -10.74 -2.29 -32.05
CA LEU A 248 -10.03 -1.11 -31.54
C LEU A 248 -9.30 -1.41 -30.22
N PHE A 249 -9.92 -2.20 -29.33
CA PHE A 249 -9.27 -2.63 -28.10
C PHE A 249 -8.06 -3.54 -28.37
N ARG A 250 -8.16 -4.49 -29.30
CA ARG A 250 -7.00 -5.31 -29.70
C ARG A 250 -5.87 -4.47 -30.29
N LYS A 251 -6.19 -3.44 -31.08
CA LYS A 251 -5.20 -2.43 -31.54
C LYS A 251 -4.55 -1.70 -30.37
N TYR A 252 -5.32 -1.26 -29.39
CA TYR A 252 -4.82 -0.60 -28.19
C TYR A 252 -3.93 -1.51 -27.33
N GLN A 253 -4.26 -2.78 -27.20
CA GLN A 253 -3.43 -3.76 -26.51
C GLN A 253 -2.09 -3.99 -27.23
N ASN A 254 -2.11 -4.12 -28.55
CA ASN A 254 -0.87 -4.22 -29.35
C ASN A 254 -0.01 -2.96 -29.27
N GLU A 255 -0.64 -1.78 -29.20
CA GLU A 255 0.06 -0.52 -28.98
C GLU A 255 0.70 -0.47 -27.59
N SER A 256 -0.02 -0.93 -26.56
CA SER A 256 0.52 -1.06 -25.20
C SER A 256 1.75 -1.99 -25.15
N ILE A 257 1.74 -3.10 -25.90
CA ILE A 257 2.90 -4.00 -26.06
C ILE A 257 4.06 -3.27 -26.75
N ARG A 258 3.78 -2.48 -27.78
CA ARG A 258 4.80 -1.71 -28.50
C ARG A 258 5.48 -0.69 -27.59
N ILE A 259 4.71 0.04 -26.77
CA ILE A 259 5.23 1.00 -25.79
C ILE A 259 6.14 0.28 -24.79
N ALA A 260 5.66 -0.84 -24.22
CA ALA A 260 6.45 -1.64 -23.29
C ALA A 260 7.80 -2.09 -23.89
N LYS A 261 7.81 -2.54 -25.15
CA LYS A 261 9.04 -2.98 -25.84
C LYS A 261 10.01 -1.85 -26.17
N ASN A 262 9.53 -0.61 -26.36
CA ASN A 262 10.34 0.50 -26.85
C ASN A 262 10.84 1.47 -25.75
N GLY A 263 10.19 1.50 -24.58
CA GLY A 263 10.60 2.37 -23.46
C GLY A 263 10.11 1.90 -22.09
N GLY A 264 9.34 0.81 -22.06
CA GLY A 264 8.70 0.30 -20.85
C GLY A 264 7.41 1.04 -20.49
N LEU A 265 6.46 0.34 -19.86
CA LEU A 265 5.27 0.97 -19.28
C LEU A 265 5.55 1.36 -17.84
N LEU A 266 5.53 2.66 -17.56
CA LEU A 266 5.63 3.22 -16.21
C LEU A 266 4.29 3.10 -15.47
N VAL A 267 4.31 2.67 -14.22
CA VAL A 267 3.12 2.47 -13.39
C VAL A 267 2.31 3.77 -13.24
N GLU A 268 3.00 4.90 -13.06
CA GLU A 268 2.43 6.21 -12.82
C GLU A 268 1.72 6.79 -14.04
N SER A 269 2.21 6.47 -15.24
CA SER A 269 1.77 7.12 -16.49
C SER A 269 0.99 6.21 -17.42
N HIS A 270 1.04 4.88 -17.23
CA HIS A 270 0.50 3.91 -18.18
C HIS A 270 -0.50 2.93 -17.55
N VAL A 271 -1.23 3.36 -16.51
CA VAL A 271 -2.21 2.51 -15.79
C VAL A 271 -3.18 1.80 -16.74
N GLN A 272 -3.74 2.53 -17.71
CA GLN A 272 -4.74 1.99 -18.63
C GLN A 272 -4.13 1.02 -19.63
N GLU A 273 -2.93 1.29 -20.12
CA GLU A 273 -2.16 0.40 -21.00
C GLU A 273 -1.79 -0.89 -20.25
N ILE A 274 -1.34 -0.79 -18.99
CA ILE A 274 -1.01 -1.94 -18.13
C ILE A 274 -2.25 -2.81 -17.90
N LEU A 275 -3.39 -2.21 -17.56
CA LEU A 275 -4.65 -2.94 -17.40
C LEU A 275 -5.11 -3.61 -18.70
N SER A 276 -4.86 -2.97 -19.86
CA SER A 276 -5.20 -3.53 -21.17
C SER A 276 -4.51 -4.86 -21.45
N LEU A 277 -3.27 -5.04 -20.94
CA LEU A 277 -2.54 -6.29 -21.05
C LEU A 277 -3.27 -7.41 -20.30
N SER A 278 -3.99 -7.10 -19.22
CA SER A 278 -4.86 -8.06 -18.53
C SER A 278 -6.25 -8.23 -19.17
N SER A 279 -6.45 -7.72 -20.40
CA SER A 279 -7.73 -7.64 -21.12
C SER A 279 -8.78 -6.75 -20.45
N ILE A 280 -8.34 -5.80 -19.62
CA ILE A 280 -9.21 -4.85 -18.93
C ILE A 280 -9.20 -3.51 -19.68
N LEU A 281 -10.35 -3.13 -20.22
CA LEU A 281 -10.61 -1.79 -20.75
C LEU A 281 -11.13 -0.91 -19.61
N MET A 282 -10.26 -0.03 -19.11
CA MET A 282 -10.64 0.95 -18.09
C MET A 282 -11.25 2.19 -18.73
N LEU A 283 -12.45 2.57 -18.28
CA LEU A 283 -13.19 3.74 -18.76
C LEU A 283 -13.40 4.72 -17.61
N THR A 284 -12.62 5.79 -17.64
CA THR A 284 -12.68 6.92 -16.70
C THR A 284 -12.94 8.19 -17.51
N PRO A 285 -14.18 8.72 -17.51
CA PRO A 285 -14.52 9.93 -18.26
C PRO A 285 -13.54 11.06 -17.98
N ASN A 286 -13.15 11.77 -19.03
CA ASN A 286 -12.21 12.89 -18.98
C ASN A 286 -10.78 12.56 -18.49
N SER A 287 -10.45 11.28 -18.28
CA SER A 287 -9.11 10.84 -17.83
C SER A 287 -8.60 9.63 -18.62
N HIS A 288 -8.89 9.59 -19.92
CA HIS A 288 -8.36 8.56 -20.81
C HIS A 288 -6.90 8.84 -21.18
N SER A 289 -6.11 7.79 -21.40
CA SER A 289 -4.73 7.94 -21.89
C SER A 289 -4.71 8.52 -23.29
N THR A 290 -3.62 9.21 -23.64
CA THR A 290 -3.43 9.77 -24.98
C THR A 290 -3.53 8.67 -26.04
N THR A 291 -2.90 7.51 -25.79
CA THR A 291 -2.96 6.33 -26.65
C THR A 291 -4.41 5.86 -26.90
N MET A 292 -5.24 5.86 -25.86
CA MET A 292 -6.65 5.49 -25.97
C MET A 292 -7.44 6.53 -26.77
N ILE A 293 -7.19 7.82 -26.53
CA ILE A 293 -7.83 8.92 -27.27
C ILE A 293 -7.45 8.86 -28.76
N ASP A 294 -6.19 8.63 -29.08
CA ASP A 294 -5.70 8.57 -30.47
C ASP A 294 -6.32 7.42 -31.26
N LEU A 295 -6.57 6.28 -30.61
CA LEU A 295 -7.12 5.09 -31.26
C LEU A 295 -8.65 5.05 -31.32
N PHE A 296 -9.33 5.43 -30.23
CA PHE A 296 -10.79 5.36 -30.15
C PHE A 296 -11.46 6.70 -30.51
N GLY A 297 -10.83 7.81 -30.17
CA GLY A 297 -11.44 9.14 -30.15
C GLY A 297 -12.34 9.35 -28.94
N SER A 298 -12.28 10.54 -28.33
CA SER A 298 -13.11 10.90 -27.17
C SER A 298 -14.62 10.69 -27.39
N PRO A 299 -15.21 11.08 -28.56
CA PRO A 299 -16.65 10.89 -28.76
C PRO A 299 -17.10 9.43 -28.75
N LEU A 300 -16.23 8.50 -29.16
CA LEU A 300 -16.53 7.08 -29.12
C LEU A 300 -16.41 6.54 -27.69
N LEU A 301 -15.36 6.94 -26.96
CA LEU A 301 -15.16 6.58 -25.56
C LEU A 301 -16.35 7.00 -24.69
N ASP A 302 -16.88 8.22 -24.88
CA ASP A 302 -18.07 8.70 -24.18
C ASP A 302 -19.33 7.89 -24.52
N GLN A 303 -19.45 7.40 -25.75
CA GLN A 303 -20.57 6.53 -26.15
C GLN A 303 -20.44 5.13 -25.56
N ILE A 304 -19.22 4.57 -25.55
CA ILE A 304 -18.93 3.28 -24.91
C ILE A 304 -19.25 3.38 -23.41
N HIS A 305 -18.73 4.41 -22.74
CA HIS A 305 -18.98 4.67 -21.33
C HIS A 305 -20.49 4.75 -21.03
N ARG A 306 -21.24 5.58 -21.76
CA ARG A 306 -22.71 5.70 -21.56
C ARG A 306 -23.47 4.39 -21.80
N LYS A 307 -23.03 3.56 -22.73
CA LYS A 307 -23.67 2.26 -23.02
C LYS A 307 -23.39 1.21 -21.94
N LEU A 308 -22.19 1.23 -21.37
CA LEU A 308 -21.75 0.25 -20.37
C LEU A 308 -22.06 0.67 -18.93
N MET A 309 -22.31 1.96 -18.71
CA MET A 309 -22.69 2.49 -17.41
C MET A 309 -24.00 1.89 -16.91
N PRO A 310 -24.04 1.35 -15.68
CA PRO A 310 -25.29 0.98 -15.05
C PRO A 310 -26.23 2.19 -14.94
N ILE A 311 -27.52 2.00 -15.23
CA ILE A 311 -28.51 3.08 -15.12
C ILE A 311 -28.65 3.46 -13.65
N GLN A 312 -28.39 4.72 -13.32
CA GLN A 312 -28.59 5.27 -11.97
C GLN A 312 -30.01 5.86 -11.89
N GLN A 313 -30.94 5.14 -11.25
CA GLN A 313 -32.31 5.61 -11.03
C GLN A 313 -32.61 5.90 -9.55
N ILE A 314 -31.64 5.66 -8.67
CA ILE A 314 -31.84 5.85 -7.24
C ILE A 314 -31.59 7.31 -6.88
N VAL A 315 -32.64 7.92 -6.36
CA VAL A 315 -32.64 9.26 -5.78
C VAL A 315 -32.94 9.10 -4.29
N LEU A 316 -32.21 9.84 -3.45
CA LEU A 316 -32.50 9.84 -2.02
C LEU A 316 -33.88 10.47 -1.80
N GLU A 317 -34.77 9.78 -1.06
CA GLU A 317 -36.10 10.32 -0.81
C GLU A 317 -36.00 11.70 -0.15
N PRO A 318 -36.67 12.75 -0.67
CA PRO A 318 -36.53 14.12 -0.16
C PRO A 318 -36.82 14.24 1.34
N LYS A 319 -37.74 13.41 1.85
CA LYS A 319 -38.05 13.34 3.29
C LYS A 319 -36.87 12.79 4.10
N CYS A 320 -36.20 11.76 3.61
CA CYS A 320 -35.01 11.20 4.24
C CYS A 320 -33.88 12.22 4.27
N GLU A 321 -33.61 12.85 3.12
CA GLU A 321 -32.60 13.91 3.00
C GLU A 321 -32.84 15.05 4.00
N LEU A 322 -34.06 15.59 4.03
CA LEU A 322 -34.43 16.66 4.95
C LEU A 322 -34.23 16.25 6.42
N THR A 323 -34.56 15.00 6.74
CA THR A 323 -34.41 14.45 8.09
C THR A 323 -32.93 14.36 8.48
N PHE A 324 -32.07 13.87 7.60
CA PHE A 324 -30.63 13.78 7.85
C PHE A 324 -30.01 15.17 8.04
N ARG A 325 -30.32 16.12 7.15
CA ARG A 325 -29.83 17.51 7.28
C ARG A 325 -30.32 18.17 8.56
N LYS A 326 -31.55 17.89 8.99
CA LYS A 326 -32.09 18.39 10.26
C LYS A 326 -31.33 17.82 11.46
N ALA A 327 -30.97 16.53 11.46
CA ALA A 327 -30.14 15.93 12.51
C ALA A 327 -28.76 16.60 12.58
N ILE A 328 -28.10 16.77 11.43
CA ILE A 328 -26.77 17.40 11.35
C ILE A 328 -26.80 18.86 11.83
N LYS A 329 -27.83 19.61 11.44
CA LYS A 329 -28.05 20.98 11.93
C LYS A 329 -28.29 21.02 13.43
N MET A 330 -29.01 20.05 13.98
CA MET A 330 -29.21 19.93 15.43
C MET A 330 -27.88 19.69 16.15
N ALA A 331 -27.03 18.81 15.62
CA ALA A 331 -25.71 18.52 16.19
C ALA A 331 -24.81 19.77 16.20
N THR A 332 -24.89 20.58 15.14
CA THR A 332 -24.10 21.80 14.99
C THR A 332 -24.59 22.94 15.90
N ASN A 333 -25.91 23.05 16.11
CA ASN A 333 -26.51 24.16 16.85
C ASN A 333 -26.76 23.88 18.34
N LYS A 334 -26.85 22.61 18.73
CA LYS A 334 -27.12 22.18 20.10
C LYS A 334 -26.01 21.26 20.59
N SER A 335 -26.15 19.96 20.37
CA SER A 335 -25.20 18.93 20.76
C SER A 335 -25.37 17.68 19.90
N CYS A 336 -24.31 16.87 19.77
CA CYS A 336 -24.39 15.57 19.11
C CYS A 336 -25.34 14.60 19.83
N ASP A 337 -25.45 14.69 21.16
CA ASP A 337 -26.34 13.84 21.96
C ASP A 337 -27.81 14.12 21.64
N ASP A 338 -28.20 15.40 21.58
CA ASP A 338 -29.57 15.78 21.21
C ASP A 338 -29.93 15.29 19.80
N ALA A 339 -29.01 15.48 18.85
CA ALA A 339 -29.19 15.05 17.46
C ALA A 339 -29.31 13.53 17.34
N THR A 340 -28.47 12.80 18.08
CA THR A 340 -28.47 11.34 18.12
C THR A 340 -29.77 10.82 18.70
N ASN A 341 -30.20 11.33 19.85
CA ASN A 341 -31.46 10.94 20.49
C ASN A 341 -32.66 11.22 19.57
N TRP A 342 -32.68 12.39 18.95
CA TRP A 342 -33.74 12.76 18.02
C TRP A 342 -33.78 11.83 16.79
N LEU A 343 -32.65 11.58 16.13
CA LEU A 343 -32.58 10.73 14.95
C LEU A 343 -32.89 9.27 15.28
N CYS A 344 -32.46 8.77 16.45
CA CYS A 344 -32.87 7.46 16.95
C CYS A 344 -34.39 7.32 17.02
N MET A 345 -35.10 8.32 17.55
CA MET A 345 -36.56 8.29 17.60
C MET A 345 -37.20 8.29 16.20
N GLN A 346 -36.64 9.04 15.25
CA GLN A 346 -37.14 9.01 13.86
C GLN A 346 -36.94 7.63 13.23
N LEU A 347 -35.75 7.04 13.40
CA LEU A 347 -35.41 5.71 12.86
C LEU A 347 -36.25 4.59 13.48
N ALA A 348 -36.66 4.71 14.74
CA ALA A 348 -37.56 3.74 15.36
C ALA A 348 -38.94 3.71 14.66
N ASN A 349 -39.42 4.87 14.23
CA ASN A 349 -40.77 5.03 13.70
C ASN A 349 -40.87 4.88 12.18
N GLU A 350 -39.80 5.17 11.44
CA GLU A 350 -39.84 5.24 9.98
C GLU A 350 -38.92 4.20 9.32
N LYS A 351 -39.52 3.24 8.61
CA LYS A 351 -38.79 2.22 7.87
C LYS A 351 -37.97 2.81 6.72
N THR A 352 -38.52 3.79 5.99
CA THR A 352 -37.84 4.41 4.83
C THR A 352 -36.53 5.08 5.23
N LEU A 353 -36.46 5.71 6.41
CA LEU A 353 -35.20 6.26 6.94
C LEU A 353 -34.15 5.18 7.21
N ARG A 354 -34.56 4.02 7.73
CA ARG A 354 -33.66 2.89 7.97
C ARG A 354 -33.16 2.30 6.67
N ASP A 355 -34.07 2.10 5.71
CA ASP A 355 -33.75 1.57 4.38
C ASP A 355 -32.88 2.56 3.57
N SER A 356 -32.96 3.87 3.86
CA SER A 356 -32.14 4.94 3.26
C SER A 356 -30.81 5.20 4.01
N SER A 357 -30.25 4.18 4.66
CA SER A 357 -28.97 4.25 5.39
C SER A 357 -28.93 5.25 6.55
N GLY A 358 -30.07 5.56 7.19
CA GLY A 358 -30.12 6.52 8.29
C GLY A 358 -29.33 6.12 9.54
N PHE A 359 -29.05 4.83 9.73
CA PHE A 359 -28.12 4.37 10.78
C PHE A 359 -26.67 4.83 10.54
N VAL A 360 -26.26 5.01 9.28
CA VAL A 360 -24.92 5.55 8.95
C VAL A 360 -24.79 6.99 9.44
N ILE A 361 -25.81 7.80 9.19
CA ILE A 361 -25.86 9.19 9.68
C ILE A 361 -25.82 9.22 11.21
N LEU A 362 -26.59 8.33 11.86
CA LEU A 362 -26.60 8.21 13.31
C LEU A 362 -25.21 7.86 13.88
N ASP A 363 -24.52 6.89 13.28
CA ASP A 363 -23.19 6.46 13.74
C ASP A 363 -22.13 7.54 13.48
N CYS A 364 -22.24 8.28 12.39
CA CYS A 364 -21.40 9.44 12.14
C CYS A 364 -21.61 10.51 13.22
N LEU A 365 -22.85 10.84 13.60
CA LEU A 365 -23.13 11.81 14.67
C LEU A 365 -22.55 11.41 16.03
N ARG A 366 -22.48 10.10 16.32
CA ARG A 366 -21.96 9.56 17.58
C ARG A 366 -20.43 9.54 17.64
N THR A 367 -19.76 9.34 16.50
CA THR A 367 -18.34 8.98 16.47
C THR A 367 -17.44 10.05 15.86
N LEU A 368 -17.98 10.91 15.00
CA LEU A 368 -17.19 11.96 14.37
C LEU A 368 -16.91 13.12 15.32
N PRO A 369 -15.69 13.69 15.27
CA PRO A 369 -15.44 14.96 15.93
C PRO A 369 -16.26 16.07 15.25
N MET A 370 -16.56 17.13 16.01
CA MET A 370 -17.25 18.30 15.46
C MET A 370 -16.43 19.03 14.38
N LEU A 371 -15.10 18.98 14.50
CA LEU A 371 -14.15 19.56 13.55
C LEU A 371 -13.16 18.49 13.07
N LYS A 372 -12.72 18.58 11.82
CA LYS A 372 -11.72 17.67 11.25
C LYS A 372 -10.42 17.78 12.04
N ILE A 373 -9.92 16.63 12.51
CA ILE A 373 -8.62 16.52 13.14
C ILE A 373 -7.55 16.70 12.06
N ARG A 374 -6.56 17.55 12.32
CA ARG A 374 -5.53 17.94 11.33
C ARG A 374 -4.28 17.07 11.34
N SER A 375 -4.08 16.29 12.41
CA SER A 375 -2.94 15.36 12.48
C SER A 375 -3.09 14.28 11.43
N GLU A 376 -1.98 13.91 10.79
CA GLU A 376 -1.94 12.71 9.98
C GLU A 376 -2.17 11.47 10.84
N HIS A 377 -2.68 10.42 10.21
CA HIS A 377 -2.99 9.15 10.86
C HIS A 377 -2.66 7.98 9.93
N SER A 378 -2.42 6.82 10.53
CA SER A 378 -2.09 5.59 9.79
C SER A 378 -3.26 5.09 8.97
N GLU A 379 -2.99 4.24 7.98
CA GLU A 379 -4.03 3.55 7.19
C GLU A 379 -5.03 2.81 8.07
N THR A 380 -4.55 2.07 9.08
CA THR A 380 -5.43 1.37 10.03
C THR A 380 -6.35 2.35 10.75
N THR A 381 -5.83 3.47 11.26
CA THR A 381 -6.65 4.48 11.92
C THR A 381 -7.64 5.13 10.95
N HIS A 382 -7.24 5.33 9.69
CA HIS A 382 -8.11 5.87 8.66
C HIS A 382 -9.32 4.95 8.40
N ILE A 383 -9.04 3.65 8.28
CA ILE A 383 -10.04 2.61 8.10
C ILE A 383 -10.95 2.54 9.33
N THR A 384 -10.40 2.30 10.52
CA THR A 384 -11.19 2.02 11.72
C THR A 384 -12.01 3.22 12.20
N ASN A 385 -11.46 4.44 12.09
CA ASN A 385 -12.12 5.62 12.64
C ASN A 385 -13.03 6.31 11.64
N TYR A 386 -12.92 6.02 10.34
CA TYR A 386 -13.69 6.73 9.33
C TYR A 386 -14.39 5.81 8.33
N LEU A 387 -13.63 4.99 7.62
CA LEU A 387 -14.15 4.26 6.47
C LEU A 387 -15.01 3.04 6.86
N ASP A 388 -14.59 2.25 7.87
CA ASP A 388 -15.25 0.99 8.26
C ASP A 388 -16.73 1.19 8.58
N ARG A 389 -17.09 2.25 9.31
CA ARG A 389 -18.50 2.54 9.65
C ARG A 389 -19.36 2.84 8.43
N ILE A 390 -18.82 3.55 7.43
CA ILE A 390 -19.54 3.85 6.18
C ILE A 390 -19.71 2.56 5.41
N MET A 391 -18.62 1.82 5.20
CA MET A 391 -18.64 0.59 4.41
C MET A 391 -19.53 -0.48 5.04
N ARG A 392 -19.46 -0.68 6.36
CA ARG A 392 -20.34 -1.63 7.06
C ARG A 392 -21.79 -1.16 7.08
N GLY A 393 -22.03 0.12 7.33
CA GLY A 393 -23.39 0.63 7.46
C GLY A 393 -24.17 0.61 6.14
N PHE A 394 -23.50 0.75 4.99
CA PHE A 394 -24.14 0.58 3.68
C PHE A 394 -24.17 -0.88 3.19
N PHE A 395 -23.10 -1.66 3.41
CA PHE A 395 -22.89 -2.90 2.65
C PHE A 395 -22.82 -4.18 3.49
N ASN A 396 -22.84 -4.12 4.82
CA ASN A 396 -22.74 -5.34 5.63
C ASN A 396 -24.13 -5.92 5.95
N ASN A 397 -24.34 -7.20 5.62
CA ASN A 397 -25.50 -7.97 6.07
C ASN A 397 -25.01 -9.33 6.60
N PRO A 398 -24.80 -9.48 7.92
CA PRO A 398 -24.12 -10.64 8.49
C PRO A 398 -24.81 -11.99 8.23
N ASN A 399 -26.07 -11.98 7.77
CA ASN A 399 -26.81 -13.20 7.42
C ASN A 399 -26.68 -13.60 5.94
N GLN A 400 -26.15 -12.71 5.09
CA GLN A 400 -26.11 -12.88 3.64
C GLN A 400 -24.71 -12.63 3.09
N HIS A 401 -24.09 -11.52 3.47
CA HIS A 401 -22.77 -11.10 3.01
C HIS A 401 -22.04 -10.24 4.04
N VAL A 402 -20.75 -10.51 4.23
CA VAL A 402 -19.94 -9.88 5.28
C VAL A 402 -18.86 -8.99 4.71
N VAL A 403 -18.75 -7.79 5.27
CA VAL A 403 -17.64 -6.85 5.04
C VAL A 403 -16.45 -7.24 5.91
N GLN A 404 -15.27 -7.35 5.29
CA GLN A 404 -14.03 -7.75 5.95
C GLN A 404 -12.87 -6.88 5.47
N TRP A 405 -11.97 -6.58 6.42
CA TRP A 405 -10.63 -6.07 6.15
C TRP A 405 -9.69 -7.24 6.41
N PRO A 406 -9.41 -8.08 5.40
CA PRO A 406 -8.72 -9.35 5.64
C PRO A 406 -7.29 -9.12 6.16
N ASN A 407 -6.64 -10.19 6.60
CA ASN A 407 -5.18 -10.29 6.80
C ASN A 407 -4.62 -11.51 6.05
N THR A 408 -5.44 -12.03 5.13
CA THR A 408 -5.20 -13.21 4.33
C THR A 408 -5.58 -12.90 2.90
N ALA A 409 -4.85 -13.49 1.98
CA ALA A 409 -5.09 -13.26 0.58
C ALA A 409 -6.43 -13.78 0.06
N LEU A 410 -6.83 -13.25 -1.09
CA LEU A 410 -8.03 -13.63 -1.82
C LEU A 410 -7.93 -15.07 -2.35
N GLU A 411 -8.96 -15.89 -2.12
CA GLU A 411 -9.04 -17.28 -2.59
C GLU A 411 -9.09 -17.34 -4.12
N GLU A 412 -9.87 -16.43 -4.71
CA GLU A 412 -10.09 -16.27 -6.15
C GLU A 412 -8.78 -16.00 -6.89
N SER A 413 -7.81 -15.35 -6.24
CA SER A 413 -6.49 -15.07 -6.81
C SER A 413 -5.44 -16.15 -6.55
N LYS A 414 -5.76 -17.22 -5.80
CA LYS A 414 -4.79 -18.26 -5.45
C LYS A 414 -4.30 -19.07 -6.64
N ALA A 415 -5.14 -19.24 -7.67
CA ALA A 415 -4.79 -19.99 -8.88
C ALA A 415 -3.59 -19.38 -9.65
N ARG A 416 -3.28 -18.10 -9.43
CA ARG A 416 -2.15 -17.40 -10.07
C ARG A 416 -0.84 -17.42 -9.26
N LYS A 417 -0.79 -18.14 -8.14
CA LYS A 417 0.47 -18.33 -7.43
C LYS A 417 1.40 -19.27 -8.18
N ILE A 418 2.58 -18.78 -8.53
CA ILE A 418 3.70 -19.60 -8.95
C ILE A 418 4.69 -19.75 -7.78
N GLU A 419 5.03 -18.65 -7.07
CA GLU A 419 5.79 -18.65 -5.81
C GLU A 419 5.38 -17.44 -4.91
N GLY A 420 5.47 -17.56 -3.57
CA GLY A 420 5.22 -16.47 -2.61
C GLY A 420 3.84 -16.43 -1.92
N ARG A 421 3.62 -15.44 -1.04
CA ARG A 421 2.31 -15.18 -0.42
C ARG A 421 1.39 -14.56 -1.47
N SER A 422 0.12 -14.99 -1.53
CA SER A 422 -0.86 -14.33 -2.40
C SER A 422 -1.13 -12.96 -1.82
N LYS A 423 -1.41 -12.03 -2.71
CA LYS A 423 -1.62 -10.64 -2.34
C LYS A 423 -3.06 -10.46 -1.91
N GLN A 424 -3.24 -9.48 -1.06
CA GLN A 424 -4.42 -9.31 -0.26
C GLN A 424 -4.96 -7.91 -0.55
N PRO A 425 -6.23 -7.78 -0.97
CA PRO A 425 -6.89 -6.50 -0.99
C PRO A 425 -7.15 -5.99 0.43
N ASP A 426 -7.19 -4.69 0.63
CA ASP A 426 -7.46 -4.11 1.95
C ASP A 426 -8.89 -4.36 2.40
N PHE A 427 -9.83 -4.39 1.44
CA PHE A 427 -11.25 -4.60 1.67
C PHE A 427 -11.81 -5.74 0.81
N ILE A 428 -12.69 -6.56 1.40
CA ILE A 428 -13.56 -7.48 0.67
C ILE A 428 -14.98 -7.50 1.23
N LEU A 429 -15.94 -7.83 0.36
CA LEU A 429 -17.28 -8.28 0.74
C LEU A 429 -17.53 -9.67 0.18
N SER A 430 -17.76 -10.61 1.09
CA SER A 430 -17.91 -12.03 0.79
C SER A 430 -19.36 -12.49 0.99
N ILE A 431 -19.89 -13.27 0.06
CA ILE A 431 -21.17 -13.99 0.21
C ILE A 431 -21.01 -15.13 1.21
N ILE A 432 -21.98 -15.25 2.11
CA ILE A 432 -22.10 -16.33 3.08
C ILE A 432 -23.05 -17.40 2.52
N HIS A 433 -22.59 -18.65 2.45
CA HIS A 433 -23.44 -19.80 2.14
C HIS A 433 -22.96 -21.00 2.96
N GLN A 434 -23.91 -21.69 3.62
CA GLN A 434 -23.61 -22.82 4.53
C GLN A 434 -22.60 -22.46 5.64
N LEU A 435 -22.80 -21.30 6.29
CA LEU A 435 -21.94 -20.77 7.36
C LEU A 435 -20.46 -20.55 6.95
N GLN A 436 -20.19 -20.42 5.64
CA GLN A 436 -18.86 -20.18 5.10
C GLN A 436 -18.89 -19.04 4.08
N THR A 437 -17.83 -18.25 4.04
CA THR A 437 -17.59 -17.30 2.94
C THR A 437 -17.23 -18.07 1.67
N LYS A 438 -17.98 -17.86 0.57
CA LYS A 438 -17.83 -18.65 -0.66
C LYS A 438 -17.32 -17.89 -1.87
N SER A 439 -17.65 -16.61 -1.98
CA SER A 439 -17.32 -15.78 -3.15
C SER A 439 -17.22 -14.32 -2.75
N VAL A 440 -16.23 -13.61 -3.30
CA VAL A 440 -16.08 -12.16 -3.17
C VAL A 440 -16.76 -11.45 -4.34
N ILE A 441 -17.53 -10.40 -4.04
CA ILE A 441 -18.25 -9.58 -5.04
C ILE A 441 -17.97 -8.08 -4.95
N PHE A 442 -17.24 -7.65 -3.91
CA PHE A 442 -16.80 -6.28 -3.71
C PHE A 442 -15.37 -6.28 -3.17
N ILE A 443 -14.49 -5.49 -3.77
CA ILE A 443 -13.07 -5.38 -3.40
C ILE A 443 -12.70 -3.90 -3.23
N GLY A 444 -11.70 -3.59 -2.40
CA GLY A 444 -11.15 -2.24 -2.34
C GLY A 444 -9.69 -2.17 -1.86
N GLU A 445 -9.04 -1.06 -2.22
CA GLU A 445 -7.68 -0.68 -1.80
C GLU A 445 -7.72 0.71 -1.15
N VAL A 446 -6.88 0.95 -0.14
CA VAL A 446 -6.91 2.16 0.68
C VAL A 446 -5.52 2.79 0.76
N SER A 447 -5.48 4.10 0.52
CA SER A 447 -4.34 4.96 0.75
C SER A 447 -4.72 6.06 1.75
N PRO A 448 -4.08 6.12 2.93
CA PRO A 448 -4.38 7.16 3.91
C PRO A 448 -3.98 8.56 3.40
N PRO A 449 -4.39 9.63 4.11
CA PRO A 449 -4.03 11.01 3.75
C PRO A 449 -2.53 11.25 3.57
N SER A 450 -1.68 10.56 4.35
CA SER A 450 -0.22 10.63 4.26
C SER A 450 0.37 9.99 2.99
N GLN A 451 -0.45 9.28 2.20
CA GLN A 451 -0.06 8.65 0.93
C GLN A 451 -0.82 9.24 -0.26
N LYS A 452 -1.57 10.34 -0.07
CA LYS A 452 -2.38 10.93 -1.15
C LYS A 452 -1.53 11.39 -2.35
N ASP A 453 -0.31 11.85 -2.08
CA ASP A 453 0.61 12.38 -3.09
C ASP A 453 1.56 11.28 -3.63
N ASN A 454 1.47 10.05 -3.11
CA ASN A 454 2.26 8.91 -3.60
C ASN A 454 1.62 8.33 -4.88
N VAL A 455 1.98 8.92 -6.02
CA VAL A 455 1.44 8.56 -7.34
C VAL A 455 1.71 7.09 -7.66
N TYR A 456 2.94 6.60 -7.45
CA TYR A 456 3.30 5.21 -7.71
C TYR A 456 2.40 4.23 -6.95
N LYS A 457 2.26 4.41 -5.62
CA LYS A 457 1.40 3.54 -4.80
C LYS A 457 -0.04 3.58 -5.29
N ASN A 458 -0.59 4.78 -5.52
CA ASN A 458 -1.98 4.95 -5.92
C ASN A 458 -2.26 4.32 -7.30
N CYS A 459 -1.35 4.50 -8.27
CA CYS A 459 -1.47 3.83 -9.57
C CYS A 459 -1.35 2.32 -9.46
N ASN A 460 -0.39 1.82 -8.68
CA ASN A 460 -0.21 0.39 -8.45
C ASN A 460 -1.44 -0.26 -7.79
N ASP A 461 -2.02 0.39 -6.79
CA ASP A 461 -3.21 -0.12 -6.10
C ASP A 461 -4.45 -0.13 -7.01
N LEU A 462 -4.58 0.84 -7.92
CA LEU A 462 -5.62 0.84 -8.94
C LEU A 462 -5.46 -0.32 -9.95
N ILE A 463 -4.23 -0.59 -10.39
CA ILE A 463 -3.92 -1.74 -11.26
C ILE A 463 -4.27 -3.04 -10.55
N ARG A 464 -3.87 -3.18 -9.27
CA ARG A 464 -4.19 -4.34 -8.43
C ARG A 464 -5.69 -4.52 -8.26
N LEU A 465 -6.43 -3.45 -8.01
CA LEU A 465 -7.88 -3.46 -7.90
C LEU A 465 -8.52 -4.05 -9.14
N GLY A 466 -8.13 -3.58 -10.34
CA GLY A 466 -8.64 -4.11 -11.60
C GLY A 466 -8.39 -5.62 -11.76
N VAL A 467 -7.18 -6.08 -11.42
CA VAL A 467 -6.85 -7.51 -11.46
C VAL A 467 -7.69 -8.32 -10.45
N PHE A 468 -7.85 -7.85 -9.22
CA PHE A 468 -8.69 -8.54 -8.23
C PHE A 468 -10.16 -8.59 -8.67
N MET A 469 -10.70 -7.50 -9.23
CA MET A 469 -12.07 -7.46 -9.73
C MET A 469 -12.29 -8.50 -10.82
N LYS A 470 -11.31 -8.63 -11.74
CA LYS A 470 -11.35 -9.62 -12.81
C LYS A 470 -11.39 -11.05 -12.27
N ASP A 471 -10.54 -11.35 -11.29
CA ASP A 471 -10.51 -12.69 -10.68
C ASP A 471 -11.82 -13.09 -10.03
N SER A 472 -12.41 -12.14 -9.29
CA SER A 472 -13.70 -12.36 -8.65
C SER A 472 -14.80 -12.56 -9.69
N LEU A 473 -14.75 -11.83 -10.81
CA LEU A 473 -15.69 -12.00 -11.91
C LEU A 473 -15.55 -13.37 -12.57
N ASP A 474 -14.31 -13.79 -12.87
CA ASP A 474 -14.01 -15.11 -13.42
C ASP A 474 -14.49 -16.23 -12.51
N SER A 475 -14.23 -16.11 -11.19
CA SER A 475 -14.71 -17.08 -10.20
C SER A 475 -16.24 -17.15 -10.14
N ALA A 476 -16.94 -16.02 -10.24
CA ALA A 476 -18.40 -15.99 -10.25
C ALA A 476 -18.98 -16.66 -11.52
N MET A 477 -18.35 -16.42 -12.68
CA MET A 477 -18.75 -17.07 -13.94
C MET A 477 -18.52 -18.58 -13.92
N ASP A 478 -17.44 -19.05 -13.30
CA ASP A 478 -17.19 -20.49 -13.10
C ASP A 478 -18.24 -21.15 -12.21
N LYS A 479 -18.82 -20.37 -11.29
CA LYS A 479 -19.96 -20.76 -10.46
C LYS A 479 -21.31 -20.62 -11.18
N GLY A 480 -21.30 -20.20 -12.45
CA GLY A 480 -22.50 -20.09 -13.28
C GLY A 480 -23.26 -18.77 -13.18
N ALA A 481 -22.71 -17.75 -12.50
CA ALA A 481 -23.35 -16.46 -12.31
C ALA A 481 -22.87 -15.42 -13.32
N ASP A 482 -23.76 -14.53 -13.75
CA ASP A 482 -23.44 -13.40 -14.63
C ASP A 482 -23.67 -12.10 -13.87
N ILE A 483 -22.65 -11.69 -13.13
CA ILE A 483 -22.73 -10.60 -12.17
C ILE A 483 -21.78 -9.48 -12.54
N LYS A 484 -21.97 -8.33 -11.88
CA LYS A 484 -20.99 -7.25 -11.89
C LYS A 484 -20.16 -7.31 -10.60
N ILE A 485 -18.86 -7.07 -10.71
CA ILE A 485 -17.98 -6.93 -9.54
C ILE A 485 -17.80 -5.46 -9.23
N ILE A 486 -17.88 -5.12 -7.96
CA ILE A 486 -17.71 -3.75 -7.47
C ILE A 486 -16.28 -3.61 -6.93
N GLY A 487 -15.66 -2.50 -7.25
CA GLY A 487 -14.34 -2.11 -6.78
C GLY A 487 -14.40 -0.70 -6.19
N PHE A 488 -13.55 -0.40 -5.22
CA PHE A 488 -13.28 0.99 -4.87
C PHE A 488 -11.81 1.24 -4.62
N GLN A 489 -11.37 2.46 -4.88
CA GLN A 489 -10.10 2.98 -4.43
C GLN A 489 -10.35 4.13 -3.46
N CYS A 490 -9.78 4.06 -2.27
CA CYS A 490 -9.79 5.15 -1.30
C CYS A 490 -8.46 5.90 -1.33
N ILE A 491 -8.48 7.20 -1.61
CA ILE A 491 -7.30 8.08 -1.48
C ILE A 491 -7.71 9.27 -0.63
N ASP A 492 -7.01 9.49 0.50
CA ASP A 492 -7.45 10.46 1.50
C ASP A 492 -8.93 10.16 1.87
N PHE A 493 -9.82 11.16 1.93
CA PHE A 493 -11.23 10.94 2.29
C PHE A 493 -12.14 10.64 1.09
N LYS A 494 -11.58 10.27 -0.06
CA LYS A 494 -12.31 10.09 -1.32
C LYS A 494 -12.32 8.64 -1.78
N LEU A 495 -13.51 8.16 -2.14
CA LEU A 495 -13.79 6.83 -2.64
C LEU A 495 -14.18 6.93 -4.11
N ASP A 496 -13.34 6.41 -4.99
CA ASP A 496 -13.66 6.22 -6.40
C ASP A 496 -14.20 4.79 -6.60
N TYR A 497 -15.45 4.67 -7.03
CA TYR A 497 -16.09 3.39 -7.28
C TYR A 497 -15.96 2.96 -8.72
N TYR A 498 -15.71 1.67 -8.94
CA TYR A 498 -15.59 1.04 -10.24
C TYR A 498 -16.50 -0.18 -10.34
N ILE A 499 -17.07 -0.39 -11.51
CA ILE A 499 -17.90 -1.56 -11.81
C ILE A 499 -17.24 -2.34 -12.94
N MET A 500 -17.04 -3.64 -12.74
CA MET A 500 -16.50 -4.53 -13.75
C MET A 500 -17.54 -5.54 -14.24
N ASP A 501 -17.59 -5.70 -15.56
CA ASP A 501 -18.41 -6.68 -16.27
C ASP A 501 -17.57 -7.27 -17.42
N LEU A 502 -17.95 -8.46 -17.89
CA LEU A 502 -17.40 -9.08 -19.10
C LEU A 502 -18.42 -8.93 -20.23
N THR A 503 -18.10 -8.05 -21.17
CA THR A 503 -18.96 -7.76 -22.32
C THR A 503 -18.24 -8.17 -23.59
N HIS A 504 -18.76 -9.15 -24.32
CA HIS A 504 -18.25 -9.51 -25.66
C HIS A 504 -16.74 -9.83 -25.66
N GLY A 505 -16.27 -10.53 -24.61
CA GLY A 505 -14.86 -10.90 -24.44
C GLY A 505 -13.92 -9.79 -23.94
N ILE A 506 -14.47 -8.61 -23.58
CA ILE A 506 -13.73 -7.49 -22.99
C ILE A 506 -14.15 -7.32 -21.54
N TYR A 507 -13.18 -7.29 -20.62
CA TYR A 507 -13.44 -6.89 -19.24
C TYR A 507 -13.49 -5.37 -19.18
N THR A 508 -14.64 -4.80 -18.87
CA THR A 508 -14.83 -3.35 -18.86
C THR A 508 -14.86 -2.87 -17.43
N MET A 509 -13.86 -2.10 -17.00
CA MET A 509 -13.79 -1.49 -15.67
C MET A 509 -14.20 -0.02 -15.78
N VAL A 510 -15.38 0.29 -15.27
CA VAL A 510 -16.09 1.54 -15.56
C VAL A 510 -16.21 2.35 -14.27
N HIS A 511 -15.70 3.60 -14.25
CA HIS A 511 -15.74 4.47 -13.07
C HIS A 511 -17.13 5.01 -12.80
N PHE A 512 -17.79 4.47 -11.78
CA PHE A 512 -19.20 4.73 -11.47
C PHE A 512 -19.44 6.10 -10.85
N GLY A 513 -18.56 6.53 -9.95
CA GLY A 513 -18.72 7.78 -9.24
C GLY A 513 -17.75 7.91 -8.08
N GLN A 514 -17.72 9.12 -7.50
CA GLN A 514 -16.87 9.47 -6.37
C GLN A 514 -17.72 9.85 -5.16
N VAL A 515 -17.26 9.48 -3.97
CA VAL A 515 -17.84 9.89 -2.68
C VAL A 515 -16.73 10.32 -1.74
N THR A 516 -16.88 11.50 -1.15
CA THR A 516 -16.07 12.01 -0.05
C THR A 516 -16.75 11.69 1.27
N PHE A 517 -16.21 10.75 2.04
CA PHE A 517 -16.76 10.45 3.37
C PHE A 517 -16.34 11.50 4.41
N PRO A 518 -17.20 11.81 5.39
CA PRO A 518 -16.97 12.92 6.30
C PRO A 518 -15.90 12.57 7.35
N ALA A 519 -14.97 13.51 7.56
CA ALA A 519 -14.00 13.45 8.65
C ALA A 519 -14.50 14.19 9.92
N SER A 520 -15.61 14.91 9.81
CA SER A 520 -16.25 15.62 10.92
C SER A 520 -17.75 15.83 10.72
N VAL A 521 -18.47 16.16 11.79
CA VAL A 521 -19.92 16.44 11.75
C VAL A 521 -20.25 17.59 10.79
N LYS A 522 -19.38 18.61 10.69
CA LYS A 522 -19.58 19.74 9.77
C LYS A 522 -19.55 19.36 8.29
N GLU A 523 -18.82 18.30 7.95
CA GLU A 523 -18.71 17.80 6.57
C GLU A 523 -19.86 16.85 6.21
N MET A 524 -20.64 16.37 7.18
CA MET A 524 -21.73 15.42 6.93
C MET A 524 -22.84 15.98 6.02
N SER A 525 -23.04 17.29 5.98
CA SER A 525 -24.07 17.86 5.10
C SER A 525 -23.73 17.62 3.63
N ALA A 526 -22.45 17.78 3.25
CA ALA A 526 -21.98 17.47 1.89
C ALA A 526 -22.01 15.96 1.61
N PHE A 527 -21.74 15.14 2.63
CA PHE A 527 -21.86 13.69 2.49
C PHE A 527 -23.29 13.23 2.16
N VAL A 528 -24.32 13.91 2.67
CA VAL A 528 -25.73 13.61 2.32
C VAL A 528 -25.99 13.80 0.82
N ASP A 529 -25.37 14.82 0.20
CA ASP A 529 -25.49 15.08 -1.25
C ASP A 529 -24.91 13.93 -2.10
N GLU A 530 -23.97 13.16 -1.55
CA GLU A 530 -23.26 12.08 -2.26
C GLU A 530 -23.81 10.67 -1.95
N MET A 531 -24.82 10.56 -1.06
CA MET A 531 -25.39 9.28 -0.65
C MET A 531 -26.04 8.50 -1.80
N GLU A 532 -26.53 9.19 -2.83
CA GLU A 532 -27.15 8.55 -4.00
C GLU A 532 -26.18 7.63 -4.75
N THR A 533 -24.89 8.00 -4.80
CA THR A 533 -23.84 7.14 -5.35
C THR A 533 -23.73 5.85 -4.54
N LEU A 534 -23.72 5.93 -3.21
CA LEU A 534 -23.62 4.76 -2.33
C LEU A 534 -24.85 3.86 -2.44
N LEU A 535 -26.05 4.43 -2.53
CA LEU A 535 -27.29 3.68 -2.74
C LEU A 535 -27.31 2.99 -4.11
N GLY A 536 -26.78 3.65 -5.15
CA GLY A 536 -26.57 3.04 -6.47
C GLY A 536 -25.66 1.82 -6.42
N ILE A 537 -24.52 1.93 -5.72
CA ILE A 537 -23.61 0.80 -5.48
C ILE A 537 -24.31 -0.32 -4.72
N GLN A 538 -25.11 0.02 -3.71
CA GLN A 538 -25.87 -0.96 -2.91
C GLN A 538 -26.86 -1.75 -3.78
N GLU A 539 -27.54 -1.10 -4.73
CA GLU A 539 -28.45 -1.78 -5.65
C GLU A 539 -27.72 -2.75 -6.59
N ILE A 540 -26.57 -2.35 -7.14
CA ILE A 540 -25.73 -3.21 -7.97
C ILE A 540 -25.25 -4.43 -7.15
N LEU A 541 -24.87 -4.19 -5.89
CA LEU A 541 -24.48 -5.24 -4.95
C LEU A 541 -25.62 -6.23 -4.73
N TYR A 542 -26.84 -5.76 -4.44
CA TYR A 542 -27.99 -6.63 -4.23
C TYR A 542 -28.35 -7.47 -5.45
N LYS A 543 -28.32 -6.88 -6.66
CA LYS A 543 -28.57 -7.61 -7.91
C LYS A 543 -27.52 -8.71 -8.12
N SER A 544 -26.25 -8.38 -7.93
CA SER A 544 -25.13 -9.32 -8.08
C SER A 544 -25.15 -10.42 -7.01
N PHE A 545 -25.47 -10.06 -5.77
CA PHE A 545 -25.65 -11.01 -4.67
C PHE A 545 -26.76 -12.03 -4.99
N ASN A 546 -27.95 -11.56 -5.39
CA ASN A 546 -29.11 -12.43 -5.61
C ASN A 546 -28.85 -13.46 -6.72
N ASP A 547 -28.23 -13.05 -7.83
CA ASP A 547 -27.89 -13.99 -8.91
C ASP A 547 -26.84 -15.01 -8.44
N LEU A 548 -25.70 -14.56 -7.90
CA LEU A 548 -24.65 -15.48 -7.47
C LEU A 548 -25.11 -16.40 -6.33
N TYR A 549 -25.87 -15.90 -5.37
CA TYR A 549 -26.42 -16.72 -4.29
C TYR A 549 -27.38 -17.79 -4.82
N ALA A 550 -28.22 -17.47 -5.79
CA ALA A 550 -29.10 -18.46 -6.43
C ALA A 550 -28.28 -19.58 -7.09
N LYS A 551 -27.16 -19.26 -7.75
CA LYS A 551 -26.26 -20.27 -8.35
C LYS A 551 -25.49 -21.09 -7.31
N LEU A 552 -25.17 -20.49 -6.16
CA LEU A 552 -24.56 -21.22 -5.05
C LEU A 552 -25.52 -22.21 -4.39
N CYS A 553 -26.80 -21.86 -4.30
CA CYS A 553 -27.84 -22.75 -3.78
C CYS A 553 -28.20 -23.87 -4.76
N ILE A 554 -28.23 -23.56 -6.06
CA ILE A 554 -28.55 -24.50 -7.13
C ILE A 554 -27.40 -24.48 -8.12
N PRO A 555 -26.41 -25.38 -7.97
CA PRO A 555 -25.25 -25.44 -8.85
C PRO A 555 -25.67 -25.54 -10.31
N SER A 556 -25.21 -24.58 -11.11
CA SER A 556 -25.41 -24.57 -12.55
C SER A 556 -24.06 -24.77 -13.25
N PRO A 557 -24.06 -25.18 -14.53
CA PRO A 557 -22.85 -25.10 -15.35
C PRO A 557 -22.29 -23.66 -15.37
N PRO A 558 -21.02 -23.48 -15.76
CA PRO A 558 -20.43 -22.17 -15.94
C PRO A 558 -21.31 -21.28 -16.83
N SER A 559 -21.26 -19.97 -16.57
CA SER A 559 -22.02 -18.99 -17.35
C SER A 559 -21.63 -19.07 -18.82
N ASN A 560 -22.53 -18.73 -19.74
CA ASN A 560 -22.19 -18.63 -21.16
C ASN A 560 -21.00 -17.67 -21.38
N LYS A 561 -20.91 -16.60 -20.56
CA LYS A 561 -19.77 -15.67 -20.57
C LYS A 561 -18.45 -16.31 -20.15
N ALA A 562 -18.45 -17.45 -19.46
CA ALA A 562 -17.23 -18.16 -19.08
C ALA A 562 -16.40 -18.58 -20.31
N THR A 563 -17.04 -18.81 -21.46
CA THR A 563 -16.37 -19.10 -22.74
C THR A 563 -15.66 -17.90 -23.34
N LEU A 564 -16.06 -16.69 -22.94
CA LEU A 564 -15.49 -15.42 -23.39
C LEU A 564 -14.35 -14.94 -22.49
N LYS A 565 -14.06 -15.67 -21.39
CA LYS A 565 -12.97 -15.33 -20.50
C LYS A 565 -11.67 -15.27 -21.27
N LYS A 566 -10.88 -14.25 -20.95
CA LYS A 566 -9.50 -14.16 -21.40
C LYS A 566 -8.65 -14.39 -20.20
N ASP A 567 -7.67 -15.26 -20.34
CA ASP A 567 -6.67 -15.43 -19.30
C ASP A 567 -6.14 -14.04 -18.93
N THR A 568 -6.21 -13.71 -17.64
CA THR A 568 -5.36 -12.62 -17.12
C THR A 568 -3.98 -13.03 -17.51
N LEU A 569 -3.26 -12.21 -18.31
CA LEU A 569 -1.93 -12.55 -18.79
C LEU A 569 -1.12 -13.13 -17.64
N CYS A 570 -1.08 -14.46 -17.60
CA CYS A 570 -0.31 -15.22 -16.65
C CYS A 570 1.01 -15.44 -17.37
N THR A 571 1.77 -14.39 -17.69
CA THR A 571 3.13 -14.53 -18.24
C THR A 571 3.81 -13.17 -18.45
N PRO A 572 5.14 -13.03 -18.24
CA PRO A 572 6.13 -14.10 -18.02
C PRO A 572 6.85 -13.95 -16.68
N LYS A 573 6.54 -14.78 -15.68
CA LYS A 573 7.30 -14.99 -14.42
C LYS A 573 7.69 -13.78 -13.54
N HIS A 574 7.79 -12.55 -14.02
CA HIS A 574 8.46 -11.42 -13.38
C HIS A 574 7.57 -10.17 -13.46
N VAL A 575 7.26 -9.57 -14.61
CA VAL A 575 6.61 -8.24 -14.74
C VAL A 575 5.44 -7.86 -13.81
N ILE A 576 4.23 -8.42 -13.98
CA ILE A 576 3.06 -8.00 -13.16
C ILE A 576 3.24 -8.46 -11.71
N ASN A 577 3.90 -9.59 -11.51
CA ASN A 577 4.21 -10.06 -10.16
C ASN A 577 5.29 -9.19 -9.48
N GLU A 578 6.25 -8.61 -10.22
CA GLU A 578 7.33 -7.72 -9.80
C GLU A 578 6.83 -6.30 -9.52
N ILE A 579 6.01 -5.69 -10.38
CA ILE A 579 5.35 -4.41 -10.06
C ILE A 579 4.61 -4.54 -8.73
N ILE A 580 3.86 -5.63 -8.62
CA ILE A 580 3.04 -5.87 -7.44
C ILE A 580 3.93 -6.43 -6.27
N ALA A 581 5.16 -6.95 -6.48
CA ALA A 581 6.05 -7.48 -5.42
C ALA A 581 7.08 -6.47 -4.93
N ASN A 582 7.49 -5.53 -5.78
CA ASN A 582 8.43 -4.46 -5.49
C ASN A 582 7.83 -3.40 -4.57
N SER A 583 6.49 -3.32 -4.45
CA SER A 583 5.82 -2.46 -3.46
C SER A 583 6.24 -2.78 -2.00
N TYR A 584 6.60 -4.03 -1.70
CA TYR A 584 7.08 -4.45 -0.37
C TYR A 584 8.60 -4.38 -0.22
N ALA A 585 9.37 -4.59 -1.29
CA ALA A 585 10.82 -4.50 -1.25
C ALA A 585 11.28 -3.06 -1.02
N HIS A 586 10.61 -2.10 -1.68
CA HIS A 586 10.94 -0.69 -1.57
C HIS A 586 10.61 -0.10 -0.19
N GLN A 587 9.48 -0.48 0.42
CA GLN A 587 9.10 -0.01 1.77
C GLN A 587 9.97 -0.60 2.89
N LYS A 588 10.41 -1.85 2.72
CA LYS A 588 11.29 -2.53 3.68
C LYS A 588 12.76 -2.10 3.53
N ASN A 589 13.19 -1.82 2.31
CA ASN A 589 14.50 -1.22 2.04
C ASN A 589 14.56 0.24 2.53
N LYS A 590 13.49 1.03 2.40
CA LYS A 590 13.39 2.40 2.98
C LYS A 590 13.63 2.40 4.49
N GLN A 591 13.02 1.49 5.24
CA GLN A 591 13.22 1.39 6.70
C GLN A 591 14.65 0.95 7.07
N ILE A 592 15.26 0.07 6.28
CA ILE A 592 16.64 -0.41 6.52
C ILE A 592 17.66 0.68 6.16
N TYR A 593 17.45 1.39 5.04
CA TYR A 593 18.32 2.49 4.59
C TYR A 593 18.30 3.66 5.58
N HIS A 594 17.12 4.00 6.11
CA HIS A 594 16.98 5.05 7.11
C HIS A 594 17.68 4.68 8.43
N LEU A 595 17.58 3.42 8.87
CA LEU A 595 18.31 2.92 10.05
C LEU A 595 19.83 2.94 9.84
N LEU A 596 20.29 2.56 8.65
CA LEU A 596 21.72 2.53 8.30
C LEU A 596 22.31 3.95 8.18
N ARG A 597 21.53 4.93 7.69
CA ARG A 597 21.90 6.34 7.63
C ARG A 597 22.09 6.91 9.05
N ILE A 598 21.18 6.60 9.98
CA ILE A 598 21.31 7.02 11.40
C ILE A 598 22.58 6.43 12.04
N ILE A 599 22.83 5.13 11.82
CA ILE A 599 24.03 4.46 12.37
C ILE A 599 25.32 5.04 11.78
N TYR A 600 25.33 5.37 10.48
CA TYR A 600 26.47 5.98 9.81
C TYR A 600 26.77 7.39 10.32
N TYR A 601 25.75 8.23 10.50
CA TYR A 601 25.92 9.58 11.05
C TYR A 601 26.37 9.57 12.52
N ASP A 602 25.86 8.65 13.35
CA ASP A 602 26.33 8.47 14.73
C ASP A 602 27.80 7.99 14.79
N ALA A 603 28.20 7.12 13.86
CA ALA A 603 29.59 6.68 13.75
C ALA A 603 30.53 7.79 13.27
N LEU A 604 30.08 8.63 12.33
CA LEU A 604 30.85 9.79 11.85
C LEU A 604 31.00 10.85 12.93
N LYS A 605 29.94 11.12 13.68
CA LYS A 605 29.92 12.09 14.78
C LYS A 605 30.88 11.69 15.90
N LYS A 606 30.89 10.41 16.31
CA LYS A 606 31.89 9.89 17.25
C LYS A 606 33.32 10.03 16.75
N ARG A 607 33.56 9.79 15.46
CA ARG A 607 34.89 9.92 14.85
C ARG A 607 35.38 11.36 14.77
N MET A 608 34.46 12.33 14.70
CA MET A 608 34.77 13.76 14.75
C MET A 608 34.92 14.28 16.17
N GLU A 609 34.38 13.61 17.18
CA GLU A 609 34.58 13.92 18.61
C GLU A 609 35.90 13.31 19.14
N ASP A 610 36.44 12.27 18.49
CA ASP A 610 37.71 11.62 18.81
C ASP A 610 38.95 12.25 18.09
N VAL A 611 38.75 13.27 17.25
CA VAL A 611 39.79 14.09 16.59
C VAL A 611 39.79 15.48 17.22
#